data_AF-Q2EGR9-F1
#
_entry.id   AF-Q2EGR9-F1
#
_cell.length_a   1.000
_cell.length_b   1.000
_cell.length_c   1.000
_cell.angle_alpha   90.00
_cell.angle_beta   90.00
_cell.angle_gamma   90.00
#
_symmetry.space_group_name_H-M   'P 1'
#
loop_
_entity.id
_entity.type
_entity.pdbx_description
1 polymer ?
#
loop_
_entity_poly.entity_id
_entity_poly.type
_entity_poly.pdbx_seq_one_letter_code
_entity_poly.pdbx_strand_id
1 'polypeptide(L)'
;PENLGGAGMDYLAYSLAIEEISRGCASTGVIVSVNNSLYLGPILKFGTEEQKQQWISPFTTGEKVGCFALSEPGNGSDAGAASTLAHQEGDEWVLNGTKAWITNCWDASAAVVFATTDKSLKHKGISAFLV
;
A
#
# COMPACT_ATOMS: atom_id res chain seq x y z
N PRO A 1 15.67 -3.37 1.92
CA PRO A 1 17.11 -3.50 2.25
C PRO A 1 17.31 -4.64 3.27
N GLU A 2 18.53 -5.18 3.39
CA GLU A 2 18.81 -6.34 4.25
C GLU A 2 18.51 -6.09 5.73
N ASN A 3 18.78 -4.89 6.22
CA ASN A 3 18.49 -4.48 7.61
C ASN A 3 16.98 -4.44 7.95
N LEU A 4 16.09 -4.57 6.96
CA LEU A 4 14.64 -4.70 7.13
C LEU A 4 14.14 -6.09 6.68
N GLY A 5 15.04 -7.07 6.58
CA GLY A 5 14.73 -8.44 6.12
C GLY A 5 14.49 -8.58 4.62
N GLY A 6 14.69 -7.53 3.82
CA GLY A 6 14.55 -7.60 2.36
C GLY A 6 15.80 -8.15 1.68
N ALA A 7 15.65 -8.66 0.45
CA ALA A 7 16.73 -9.33 -0.29
C ALA A 7 17.90 -8.44 -0.77
N GLY A 8 17.89 -7.13 -0.48
CA GLY A 8 18.98 -6.22 -0.87
C GLY A 8 19.13 -5.94 -2.37
N MET A 9 18.16 -6.35 -3.20
CA MET A 9 18.21 -6.23 -4.66
C MET A 9 17.67 -4.89 -5.18
N ASP A 10 17.87 -4.63 -6.47
CA ASP A 10 17.39 -3.45 -7.18
C ASP A 10 16.09 -3.68 -7.98
N TYR A 11 15.58 -2.61 -8.60
CA TYR A 11 14.34 -2.67 -9.39
C TYR A 11 14.51 -3.45 -10.71
N LEU A 12 15.73 -3.60 -11.23
CA LEU A 12 15.97 -4.40 -12.44
C LEU A 12 15.82 -5.89 -12.13
N ALA A 13 16.46 -6.35 -11.04
CA ALA A 13 16.29 -7.71 -10.53
C ALA A 13 14.82 -7.99 -10.16
N TYR A 14 14.14 -7.05 -9.51
CA TYR A 14 12.71 -7.14 -9.23
C TYR A 14 11.86 -7.29 -10.51
N SER A 15 12.12 -6.49 -11.55
CA SER A 15 11.39 -6.57 -12.82
C SER A 15 11.53 -7.95 -13.47
N LEU A 16 12.75 -8.50 -13.50
CA LEU A 16 13.01 -9.84 -14.04
C LEU A 16 12.29 -10.93 -13.22
N ALA A 17 12.29 -10.80 -11.89
CA ALA A 17 11.57 -11.75 -11.03
C ALA A 17 10.05 -11.73 -11.30
N ILE A 18 9.44 -10.54 -11.43
CA ILE A 18 8.02 -10.43 -11.76
C ILE A 18 7.71 -10.99 -13.15
N GLU A 19 8.57 -10.75 -14.15
CA GLU A 19 8.41 -11.31 -15.49
C GLU A 19 8.38 -12.85 -15.45
N GLU A 20 9.36 -13.48 -14.82
CA GLU A 20 9.46 -14.94 -14.76
C GLU A 20 8.35 -15.59 -13.93
N ILE A 21 7.97 -14.99 -12.80
CA ILE A 21 6.83 -15.46 -11.99
C ILE A 21 5.54 -15.36 -12.81
N SER A 22 5.31 -14.23 -13.48
CA SER A 22 4.09 -13.97 -14.25
C SER A 22 3.99 -14.86 -15.49
N ARG A 23 5.13 -15.24 -16.09
CA ARG A 23 5.19 -16.23 -17.18
C ARG A 23 4.61 -17.57 -16.77
N GLY A 24 4.76 -17.95 -15.49
CA GLY A 24 4.15 -19.15 -14.91
C GLY A 24 2.71 -18.93 -14.44
N CYS A 25 2.48 -17.88 -13.65
CA CYS A 25 1.16 -17.55 -13.11
C CYS A 25 1.01 -16.03 -12.91
N ALA A 26 0.18 -15.40 -13.75
CA ALA A 26 -0.08 -13.96 -13.69
C ALA A 26 -0.66 -13.50 -12.33
N SER A 27 -1.54 -14.29 -11.72
CA SER A 27 -2.13 -13.96 -10.41
C SER A 27 -1.08 -13.94 -9.30
N THR A 28 -0.16 -14.90 -9.28
CA THR A 28 0.97 -14.89 -8.33
C THR A 28 1.88 -13.69 -8.59
N GLY A 29 2.15 -13.38 -9.86
CA GLY A 29 2.92 -12.20 -10.25
C GLY A 29 2.36 -10.90 -9.67
N VAL A 30 1.05 -10.66 -9.80
CA VAL A 30 0.43 -9.43 -9.26
C VAL A 30 0.40 -9.41 -7.72
N ILE A 31 0.24 -10.54 -7.04
CA ILE A 31 0.31 -10.61 -5.57
C ILE A 31 1.69 -10.14 -5.08
N VAL A 32 2.76 -10.68 -5.69
CA VAL A 32 4.15 -10.30 -5.36
C VAL A 32 4.41 -8.83 -5.70
N SER A 33 3.90 -8.37 -6.84
CA SER A 33 4.07 -6.99 -7.28
C SER A 33 3.41 -5.97 -6.34
N VAL A 34 2.17 -6.24 -5.89
CA VAL A 34 1.45 -5.39 -4.94
C VAL A 34 2.21 -5.29 -3.62
N ASN A 35 2.70 -6.41 -3.08
CA ASN A 35 3.46 -6.37 -1.82
C ASN A 35 4.75 -5.54 -1.96
N ASN A 36 5.54 -5.77 -3.02
CA ASN A 36 6.82 -5.10 -3.21
C ASN A 36 6.66 -3.61 -3.55
N SER A 37 5.87 -3.28 -4.56
CA SER A 37 5.80 -1.92 -5.10
C SER A 37 4.78 -1.05 -4.39
N LEU A 38 3.58 -1.58 -4.11
CA LEU A 38 2.47 -0.76 -3.63
C LEU A 38 2.38 -0.73 -2.11
N TYR A 39 2.75 -1.80 -1.41
CA TYR A 39 2.74 -1.82 0.05
C TYR A 39 4.09 -1.40 0.62
N LEU A 40 5.18 -2.16 0.38
CA LEU A 40 6.49 -1.87 0.95
C LEU A 40 7.12 -0.58 0.39
N GLY A 41 6.91 -0.30 -0.90
CA GLY A 41 7.46 0.87 -1.59
C GLY A 41 7.20 2.22 -0.91
N PRO A 42 5.93 2.64 -0.70
CA PRO A 42 5.63 3.90 -0.03
C PRO A 42 6.11 3.93 1.43
N ILE A 43 6.02 2.83 2.17
CA ILE A 43 6.48 2.77 3.57
C ILE A 43 8.00 2.96 3.63
N LEU A 44 8.74 2.29 2.74
CA LEU A 44 10.19 2.42 2.67
C LEU A 44 10.63 3.84 2.32
N LYS A 45 9.88 4.49 1.42
CA LYS A 45 10.21 5.83 0.90
C LYS A 45 9.82 6.96 1.86
N PHE A 46 8.68 6.84 2.54
CA PHE A 46 8.07 7.95 3.28
C PHE A 46 7.85 7.69 4.77
N GLY A 47 7.92 6.44 5.23
CA GLY A 47 7.73 6.09 6.63
C GLY A 47 8.89 6.54 7.52
N THR A 48 8.62 6.70 8.82
CA THR A 48 9.67 6.87 9.83
C THR A 48 10.44 5.56 10.04
N GLU A 49 11.56 5.60 10.75
CA GLU A 49 12.32 4.37 11.05
C GLU A 49 11.48 3.38 11.88
N GLU A 50 10.70 3.88 12.83
CA GLU A 50 9.77 3.08 13.64
C GLU A 50 8.71 2.42 12.75
N GLN A 51 8.13 3.17 11.82
CA GLN A 51 7.16 2.63 10.86
C GLN A 51 7.80 1.58 9.93
N LYS A 52 9.03 1.80 9.46
CA LYS A 52 9.72 0.81 8.63
C LYS A 52 9.93 -0.49 9.40
N GLN A 53 10.39 -0.44 10.65
CA GLN A 53 10.58 -1.65 11.45
C GLN A 53 9.27 -2.41 11.68
N GLN A 54 8.19 -1.70 12.02
CA GLN A 54 6.91 -2.31 12.33
C GLN A 54 6.15 -2.81 11.08
N TRP A 55 6.25 -2.11 9.95
CA TRP A 55 5.37 -2.33 8.79
C TRP A 55 6.07 -2.89 7.56
N ILE A 56 7.41 -2.97 7.54
CA ILE A 56 8.17 -3.64 6.48
C ILE A 56 8.65 -5.02 6.94
N SER A 57 9.39 -5.09 8.05
CA SER A 57 10.07 -6.32 8.47
C SER A 57 9.15 -7.55 8.58
N PRO A 58 7.89 -7.45 9.06
CA PRO A 58 6.98 -8.60 9.10
C PRO A 58 6.44 -9.06 7.72
N PHE A 59 6.64 -8.26 6.67
CA PHE A 59 6.07 -8.45 5.33
C PHE A 59 7.13 -8.85 4.29
N THR A 60 8.35 -9.15 4.72
CA THR A 60 9.47 -9.59 3.86
C THR A 60 9.72 -11.10 3.90
N THR A 61 9.14 -11.83 4.86
CA THR A 61 9.30 -13.29 5.00
C THR A 61 8.33 -14.10 4.15
N GLY A 62 7.25 -13.49 3.67
CA GLY A 62 6.15 -14.16 2.98
C GLY A 62 5.03 -14.67 3.89
N GLU A 63 5.17 -14.55 5.22
CA GLU A 63 4.11 -14.91 6.18
C GLU A 63 2.93 -13.93 6.16
N LYS A 64 3.19 -12.67 5.79
CA LYS A 64 2.19 -11.61 5.65
C LYS A 64 2.36 -10.92 4.31
N VAL A 65 1.24 -10.49 3.73
CA VAL A 65 1.20 -9.64 2.54
C VAL A 65 0.39 -8.39 2.84
N GLY A 66 0.75 -7.29 2.18
CA GLY A 66 0.01 -6.04 2.26
C GLY A 66 -0.81 -5.76 1.00
N CYS A 67 -1.66 -4.73 1.10
CA CYS A 67 -2.43 -4.19 -0.01
C CYS A 67 -2.38 -2.66 -0.06
N PHE A 68 -2.93 -2.09 -1.14
CA PHE A 68 -2.89 -0.66 -1.42
C PHE A 68 -4.28 -0.16 -1.82
N ALA A 69 -4.82 0.77 -1.03
CA ALA A 69 -6.21 1.18 -1.12
C ALA A 69 -6.35 2.65 -1.51
N LEU A 70 -6.38 2.90 -2.82
CA LEU A 70 -6.53 4.23 -3.42
C LEU A 70 -7.88 4.42 -4.11
N SER A 71 -8.25 3.52 -5.02
CA SER A 71 -9.48 3.63 -5.82
C SER A 71 -10.73 3.43 -4.98
N GLU A 72 -11.83 4.05 -5.41
CA GLU A 72 -13.15 3.98 -4.80
C GLU A 72 -14.22 3.74 -5.88
N PRO A 73 -15.46 3.36 -5.53
CA PRO A 73 -16.49 3.08 -6.53
C PRO A 73 -16.76 4.24 -7.49
N GLY A 74 -16.65 5.49 -7.01
CA GLY A 74 -16.86 6.69 -7.80
C GLY A 74 -15.62 7.23 -8.52
N ASN A 75 -14.42 6.71 -8.23
CA ASN A 75 -13.19 7.25 -8.78
C ASN A 75 -12.04 6.22 -8.87
N GLY A 76 -11.48 6.08 -10.07
CA GLY A 76 -10.30 5.27 -10.36
C GLY A 76 -9.23 6.11 -11.06
N SER A 77 -9.49 6.48 -12.33
CA SER A 77 -8.61 7.37 -13.09
C SER A 77 -8.51 8.77 -12.48
N ASP A 78 -9.61 9.31 -11.94
CA ASP A 78 -9.62 10.56 -11.18
C ASP A 78 -9.29 10.31 -9.68
N ALA A 79 -8.07 9.84 -9.42
CA ALA A 79 -7.65 9.44 -8.06
C ALA A 79 -7.73 10.57 -7.02
N GLY A 80 -7.71 11.84 -7.46
CA GLY A 80 -7.79 13.02 -6.59
C GLY A 80 -9.20 13.31 -6.04
N ALA A 81 -10.23 12.60 -6.51
CA ALA A 81 -11.63 12.77 -6.12
C ALA A 81 -12.06 11.85 -4.96
N ALA A 82 -11.12 11.45 -4.09
CA ALA A 82 -11.39 10.55 -2.97
C ALA A 82 -12.53 11.06 -2.07
N SER A 83 -13.47 10.17 -1.77
CA SER A 83 -14.62 10.42 -0.91
C SER A 83 -14.45 9.86 0.50
N THR A 84 -13.58 8.86 0.69
CA THR A 84 -13.19 8.35 2.02
C THR A 84 -12.57 9.45 2.85
N LEU A 85 -13.15 9.73 4.01
CA LEU A 85 -12.75 10.78 4.93
C LEU A 85 -11.84 10.23 6.02
N ALA A 86 -10.88 11.03 6.44
CA ALA A 86 -10.11 10.83 7.67
C ALA A 86 -10.20 12.10 8.52
N HIS A 87 -10.70 11.99 9.73
CA HIS A 87 -10.67 13.09 10.70
C HIS A 87 -10.01 12.64 12.01
N GLN A 88 -9.41 13.59 12.70
CA GLN A 88 -8.69 13.32 13.94
C GLN A 88 -9.64 13.43 15.14
N GLU A 89 -9.64 12.42 16.00
CA GLU A 89 -10.35 12.41 17.29
C GLU A 89 -9.33 12.14 18.39
N GLY A 90 -8.82 13.22 19.00
CA GLY A 90 -7.75 13.12 19.99
C GLY A 90 -6.42 12.65 19.37
N ASP A 91 -5.91 11.52 19.84
CA ASP A 91 -4.70 10.86 19.35
C ASP A 91 -4.96 9.81 18.25
N GLU A 92 -6.22 9.59 17.87
CA GLU A 92 -6.61 8.62 16.85
C GLU A 92 -7.12 9.28 15.56
N TRP A 93 -7.04 8.53 14.45
CA TRP A 93 -7.63 8.89 13.17
C TRP A 93 -8.83 7.98 12.89
N VAL A 94 -9.99 8.59 12.63
CA VAL A 94 -11.21 7.87 12.26
C VAL A 94 -11.38 7.94 10.74
N LEU A 95 -11.37 6.78 10.09
CA LEU A 95 -11.57 6.66 8.65
C LEU A 95 -12.99 6.18 8.35
N ASN A 96 -13.68 6.87 7.43
CA ASN A 96 -15.02 6.49 6.99
C ASN A 96 -15.17 6.61 5.47
N GLY A 97 -15.52 5.50 4.82
CA GLY A 97 -15.73 5.46 3.37
C GLY A 97 -15.68 4.05 2.80
N THR A 98 -15.44 3.96 1.50
CA THR A 98 -15.36 2.68 0.79
C THR A 98 -14.24 2.74 -0.24
N LYS A 99 -13.28 1.84 -0.10
CA LYS A 99 -12.27 1.58 -1.13
C LYS A 99 -12.76 0.43 -2.01
N ALA A 100 -12.36 0.42 -3.28
CA ALA A 100 -12.82 -0.55 -4.25
C ALA A 100 -11.65 -1.09 -5.09
N TRP A 101 -11.77 -2.35 -5.51
CA TRP A 101 -10.81 -3.03 -6.40
C TRP A 101 -9.43 -3.28 -5.77
N ILE A 102 -9.42 -3.60 -4.47
CA ILE A 102 -8.18 -3.73 -3.71
C ILE A 102 -7.59 -5.12 -3.88
N THR A 103 -6.56 -5.25 -4.70
CA THR A 103 -5.81 -6.51 -4.85
C THR A 103 -5.22 -6.94 -3.49
N ASN A 104 -5.22 -8.25 -3.23
CA ASN A 104 -4.83 -8.89 -1.97
C ASN A 104 -5.78 -8.65 -0.78
N CYS A 105 -6.91 -7.94 -0.92
CA CYS A 105 -7.68 -7.48 0.25
C CYS A 105 -8.18 -8.58 1.20
N TRP A 106 -8.46 -9.78 0.70
CA TRP A 106 -8.94 -10.89 1.54
C TRP A 106 -7.81 -11.57 2.34
N ASP A 107 -6.57 -11.49 1.85
CA ASP A 107 -5.41 -12.16 2.45
C ASP A 107 -4.43 -11.17 3.12
N ALA A 108 -4.60 -9.87 2.88
CA ALA A 108 -3.69 -8.85 3.38
C ALA A 108 -3.81 -8.67 4.90
N SER A 109 -2.66 -8.59 5.56
CA SER A 109 -2.56 -8.31 7.00
C SER A 109 -2.46 -6.82 7.33
N ALA A 110 -2.26 -5.97 6.32
CA ALA A 110 -2.22 -4.51 6.44
C ALA A 110 -2.48 -3.83 5.09
N ALA A 111 -2.82 -2.54 5.14
CA ALA A 111 -3.10 -1.71 3.98
C ALA A 111 -2.45 -0.33 4.07
N VAL A 112 -1.99 0.18 2.93
CA VAL A 112 -1.76 1.62 2.74
C VAL A 112 -3.05 2.24 2.20
N VAL A 113 -3.76 3.01 3.02
CA VAL A 113 -5.08 3.58 2.69
C VAL A 113 -4.97 5.07 2.42
N PHE A 114 -5.61 5.56 1.35
CA PHE A 114 -5.70 6.98 1.05
C PHE A 114 -7.10 7.50 1.39
N ALA A 115 -7.13 8.57 2.17
CA ALA A 115 -8.33 9.25 2.59
C ALA A 115 -8.11 10.77 2.60
N THR A 116 -9.18 11.55 2.40
CA THR A 116 -9.11 13.01 2.44
C THR A 116 -9.31 13.54 3.87
N THR A 117 -8.39 14.38 4.30
CA THR A 117 -8.44 15.12 5.57
C THR A 117 -9.10 16.50 5.40
N ASP A 118 -9.14 17.02 4.17
CA ASP A 118 -9.90 18.23 3.81
C ASP A 118 -10.35 18.16 2.35
N LYS A 119 -11.66 17.94 2.13
CA LYS A 119 -12.27 17.87 0.80
C LYS A 119 -12.14 19.18 0.01
N SER A 120 -12.06 20.33 0.68
CA SER A 120 -11.97 21.63 0.01
C SER A 120 -10.64 21.80 -0.74
N LEU A 121 -9.59 21.11 -0.28
CA LEU A 121 -8.25 21.12 -0.88
C LEU A 121 -8.10 20.12 -2.04
N LYS A 122 -9.15 19.35 -2.36
CA LYS A 122 -9.15 18.32 -3.42
C LYS A 122 -7.97 17.36 -3.23
N HIS A 123 -7.22 17.07 -4.30
CA HIS A 123 -6.03 16.20 -4.25
C HIS A 123 -4.95 16.63 -3.24
N LYS A 124 -4.89 17.91 -2.85
CA LYS A 124 -3.93 18.40 -1.85
C LYS A 124 -4.38 18.10 -0.41
N GLY A 125 -5.64 17.76 -0.20
CA GLY A 125 -6.18 17.35 1.09
C GLY A 125 -6.22 15.83 1.28
N ILE A 126 -5.44 15.07 0.51
CA ILE A 126 -5.35 13.61 0.64
C ILE A 126 -4.13 13.26 1.50
N SER A 127 -4.32 12.36 2.45
CA SER A 127 -3.28 11.79 3.30
C SER A 127 -3.27 10.26 3.16
N ALA A 128 -2.11 9.65 3.46
CA ALA A 128 -1.93 8.20 3.45
C ALA A 128 -1.82 7.67 4.87
N PHE A 129 -2.43 6.51 5.13
CA PHE A 129 -2.55 5.88 6.44
C PHE A 129 -2.10 4.42 6.37
N LEU A 130 -1.46 3.93 7.43
CA LEU A 130 -1.20 2.50 7.63
C LEU A 130 -2.31 1.95 8.51
N VAL A 131 -3.02 0.93 7.99
CA VAL A 131 -4.18 0.29 8.63
C VAL A 131 -3.93 -1.21 8.74
#